data_AF-A0AAU6Q0I1-F1
#
_entry.id   AF-A0AAU6Q0I1-F1
#
_cell.length_a   1.000
_cell.length_b   1.000
_cell.length_c   1.000
_cell.angle_alpha   90.00
_cell.angle_beta   90.00
_cell.angle_gamma   90.00
#
_symmetry.space_group_name_H-M   'P 1'
#
loop_
_entity.id
_entity.type
_entity.pdbx_description
1 polymer ?
#
loop_
_entity_poly.entity_id
_entity_poly.type
_entity_poly.pdbx_seq_one_letter_code
_entity_poly.pdbx_strand_id
1 'polypeptide(L)'
;MHNYARISLINISDVSDGESVIVMGRYERHLHGATLSQRGKTIDLVGEPFDWIPGQDAAIEVWGVVWQGIQPRLVVHNARQVGDTSRMPEQPREVCVGDTVTLTARVTNYADQQVCCTADRQSYVLIGDELEERLYLVSGQVLGLHPPTLRLISAVSISSNSITQQGEKP
;
A
#
# COMPACT_ATOMS: atom_id res chain seq x y z
N MET A 1 -8.45 3.59 17.91
CA MET A 1 -9.20 2.89 16.85
C MET A 1 -9.38 3.87 15.70
N HIS A 2 -8.64 3.73 14.61
CA HIS A 2 -9.03 4.42 13.37
C HIS A 2 -10.35 3.79 12.91
N ASN A 3 -11.41 4.60 12.87
CA ASN A 3 -12.72 4.19 12.40
C ASN A 3 -12.67 4.16 10.86
N TYR A 4 -12.46 2.99 10.28
CA TYR A 4 -12.62 2.85 8.85
C TYR A 4 -14.11 2.99 8.50
N ALA A 5 -14.43 3.96 7.65
CA ALA A 5 -15.79 4.12 7.14
C ALA A 5 -16.04 3.07 6.06
N ARG A 6 -17.11 2.29 6.21
CA ARG A 6 -17.50 1.35 5.15
C ARG A 6 -18.19 2.13 4.03
N ILE A 7 -17.61 2.09 2.84
CA ILE A 7 -18.10 2.82 1.67
C ILE A 7 -18.21 1.90 0.45
N SER A 8 -19.01 2.34 -0.51
CA SER A 8 -19.13 1.68 -1.81
C SER A 8 -18.25 2.40 -2.83
N LEU A 9 -17.66 1.67 -3.79
CA LEU A 9 -16.84 2.26 -4.85
C LEU A 9 -17.58 3.29 -5.69
N ILE A 10 -18.91 3.22 -5.77
CA ILE A 10 -19.71 4.24 -6.47
C ILE A 10 -19.63 5.62 -5.82
N ASN A 11 -19.29 5.69 -4.52
CA ASN A 11 -19.21 6.92 -3.75
C ASN A 11 -17.75 7.30 -3.43
N ILE A 12 -16.77 6.64 -4.07
CA ILE A 12 -15.35 6.85 -3.75
C ILE A 12 -14.90 8.29 -4.03
N SER A 13 -15.52 8.96 -5.00
CA SER A 13 -15.26 10.37 -5.33
C SER A 13 -15.69 11.35 -4.23
N ASP A 14 -16.61 10.93 -3.36
CA ASP A 14 -17.15 11.79 -2.29
C ASP A 14 -16.34 11.66 -0.99
N VAL A 15 -15.41 10.70 -0.95
CA VAL A 15 -14.54 10.48 0.20
C VAL A 15 -13.39 11.47 0.15
N SER A 16 -13.06 12.12 1.26
CA SER A 16 -11.92 13.04 1.28
C SER A 16 -10.59 12.30 1.09
N ASP A 17 -9.62 12.99 0.49
CA ASP A 17 -8.26 12.47 0.37
C ASP A 17 -7.73 12.10 1.76
N GLY A 18 -7.19 10.90 1.89
CA GLY A 18 -6.65 10.42 3.16
C GLY A 18 -7.60 9.70 4.10
N GLU A 19 -8.88 9.65 3.78
CA GLU A 19 -9.87 8.99 4.62
C GLU A 19 -9.66 7.47 4.65
N SER A 20 -9.77 6.90 5.86
CA SER A 20 -9.65 5.47 6.08
C SER A 20 -10.98 4.78 5.77
N VAL A 21 -10.95 3.81 4.85
CA VAL A 21 -12.15 3.15 4.34
C VAL A 21 -12.09 1.64 4.34
N ILE A 22 -13.26 1.01 4.47
CA ILE A 22 -13.48 -0.39 4.10
C ILE A 22 -14.27 -0.42 2.81
N VAL A 23 -13.71 -1.07 1.80
CA VAL A 23 -14.35 -1.26 0.51
C VAL A 23 -14.49 -2.75 0.22
N MET A 24 -15.66 -3.16 -0.26
CA MET A 24 -15.87 -4.52 -0.77
C MET A 24 -15.90 -4.53 -2.29
N GLY A 25 -15.32 -5.56 -2.89
CA GLY A 25 -15.42 -5.78 -4.32
C GLY A 25 -14.84 -7.10 -4.78
N ARG A 26 -14.80 -7.27 -6.09
CA ARG A 26 -14.14 -8.38 -6.77
C ARG A 26 -12.70 -7.98 -7.05
N TYR A 27 -11.78 -8.81 -6.59
CA TYR A 27 -10.36 -8.62 -6.79
C TYR A 27 -9.94 -9.12 -8.17
N GLU A 28 -9.17 -8.32 -8.87
CA GLU A 28 -8.54 -8.72 -10.13
C GLU A 28 -7.06 -8.40 -10.06
N ARG A 29 -6.20 -9.37 -10.40
CA ARG A 29 -4.76 -9.15 -10.53
C ARG A 29 -4.37 -9.15 -12.01
N HIS A 30 -3.56 -8.19 -12.40
CA HIS A 30 -2.99 -8.09 -13.74
C HIS A 30 -1.49 -7.84 -13.67
N LEU A 31 -0.82 -7.86 -14.82
CA LEU A 31 0.64 -7.75 -14.91
C LEU A 31 1.19 -6.50 -14.18
N HIS A 32 0.41 -5.42 -14.19
CA HIS A 32 0.81 -4.11 -13.67
C HIS A 32 0.21 -3.76 -12.29
N GLY A 33 -0.41 -4.72 -11.59
CA GLY A 33 -0.97 -4.47 -10.26
C GLY A 33 -2.28 -5.20 -10.00
N ALA A 34 -3.11 -4.62 -9.14
CA ALA A 34 -4.39 -5.18 -8.76
C ALA A 34 -5.47 -4.11 -8.72
N THR A 35 -6.69 -4.54 -8.99
CA THR A 35 -7.88 -3.68 -8.88
C THR A 35 -8.94 -4.32 -8.01
N LEU A 36 -9.83 -3.47 -7.51
CA LEU A 36 -11.06 -3.87 -6.86
C LEU A 36 -12.23 -3.32 -7.66
N SER A 37 -13.17 -4.19 -8.05
CA SER A 37 -14.35 -3.79 -8.81
C SER A 37 -15.65 -4.03 -8.02
N GLN A 38 -16.58 -3.07 -8.10
CA GLN A 38 -17.89 -3.14 -7.45
C GLN A 38 -18.89 -2.33 -8.27
N ARG A 39 -19.99 -2.97 -8.69
CA ARG A 39 -21.11 -2.32 -9.41
C ARG A 39 -20.66 -1.50 -10.64
N GLY A 40 -19.72 -2.04 -11.43
CA GLY A 40 -19.22 -1.39 -12.65
C GLY A 40 -18.24 -0.23 -12.41
N LYS A 41 -17.83 0.00 -11.16
CA LYS A 41 -16.71 0.88 -10.80
C LYS A 41 -15.50 0.04 -10.43
N THR A 42 -14.33 0.57 -10.73
CA THR A 42 -13.04 -0.08 -10.46
C THR A 42 -12.13 0.95 -9.79
N ILE A 43 -11.34 0.50 -8.82
CA ILE A 43 -10.27 1.28 -8.21
C ILE A 43 -8.98 0.48 -8.24
N ASP A 44 -7.87 1.16 -8.45
CA ASP A 44 -6.55 0.56 -8.36
C ASP A 44 -6.15 0.38 -6.89
N LEU A 45 -5.63 -0.80 -6.58
CA LEU A 45 -5.10 -1.14 -5.26
C LEU A 45 -3.59 -0.92 -5.26
N VAL A 46 -3.13 -0.13 -4.29
CA VAL A 46 -1.70 0.16 -4.12
C VAL A 46 -1.20 -0.57 -2.88
N GLY A 47 -0.18 -1.41 -3.06
CA GLY A 47 0.39 -2.23 -1.98
C GLY A 47 -0.33 -3.56 -1.83
N GLU A 48 -0.12 -4.49 -2.77
CA GLU A 48 -0.79 -5.81 -2.87
C GLU A 48 -1.08 -6.51 -1.51
N PRO A 49 -2.18 -7.28 -1.39
CA PRO A 49 -2.68 -7.78 -0.11
C PRO A 49 -1.67 -8.70 0.60
N PHE A 50 -1.13 -8.23 1.72
CA PHE A 50 0.10 -8.72 2.35
C PHE A 50 -0.06 -9.98 3.22
N ASP A 51 -1.28 -10.36 3.61
CA ASP A 51 -1.54 -11.49 4.51
C ASP A 51 -1.88 -12.77 3.75
N TRP A 52 -2.34 -12.56 2.53
CA TRP A 52 -2.93 -13.56 1.67
C TRP A 52 -3.19 -12.94 0.32
N ILE A 53 -2.80 -13.66 -0.73
CA ILE A 53 -3.09 -13.28 -2.10
C ILE A 53 -4.48 -13.82 -2.46
N PRO A 54 -5.49 -12.96 -2.69
CA PRO A 54 -6.78 -13.42 -3.15
C PRO A 54 -6.65 -14.07 -4.51
N GLY A 55 -7.47 -15.09 -4.76
CA GLY A 55 -7.65 -15.64 -6.09
C GLY A 55 -8.28 -14.61 -7.03
N GLN A 56 -8.11 -14.81 -8.33
CA GLN A 56 -8.81 -14.03 -9.35
C GLN A 56 -10.33 -14.04 -9.09
N ASP A 57 -10.98 -12.88 -9.25
CA ASP A 57 -12.41 -12.65 -9.02
C ASP A 57 -12.90 -12.95 -7.59
N ALA A 58 -12.00 -13.10 -6.61
CA ALA A 58 -12.37 -13.29 -5.22
C ALA A 58 -13.15 -12.08 -4.69
N ALA A 59 -14.23 -12.34 -3.95
CA ALA A 59 -14.93 -11.30 -3.21
C ALA A 59 -14.12 -10.99 -1.93
N ILE A 60 -13.59 -9.77 -1.84
CA ILE A 60 -12.75 -9.34 -0.73
C ILE A 60 -13.26 -8.06 -0.08
N GLU A 61 -12.91 -7.88 1.19
CA GLU A 61 -12.97 -6.61 1.90
C GLU A 61 -11.56 -6.06 2.02
N VAL A 62 -11.36 -4.82 1.60
CA VAL A 62 -10.08 -4.12 1.63
C VAL A 62 -10.17 -2.97 2.62
N TRP A 63 -9.22 -2.92 3.56
CA TRP A 63 -8.97 -1.77 4.39
C TRP A 63 -7.84 -0.97 3.79
N GLY A 64 -8.03 0.33 3.71
CA GLY A 64 -7.01 1.21 3.20
C GLY A 64 -7.37 2.66 3.39
N VAL A 65 -6.54 3.50 2.80
CA VAL A 65 -6.75 4.95 2.76
C VAL A 65 -7.02 5.36 1.32
N VAL A 66 -8.08 6.16 1.14
CA VAL A 66 -8.39 6.73 -0.17
C VAL A 66 -7.34 7.75 -0.51
N TRP A 67 -6.80 7.63 -1.71
CA TRP A 67 -5.98 8.65 -2.33
C TRP A 67 -6.73 9.18 -3.54
N GLN A 68 -7.15 10.44 -3.51
CA GLN A 68 -7.94 11.03 -4.58
C GLN A 68 -7.11 11.31 -5.83
N GLY A 69 -5.89 11.85 -5.68
CA GLY A 69 -4.95 12.10 -6.78
C GLY A 69 -5.59 12.75 -8.02
N ILE A 70 -5.01 12.48 -9.20
CA ILE A 70 -5.68 12.73 -10.50
C ILE A 70 -6.72 11.63 -10.77
N GLN A 71 -6.39 10.40 -10.38
CA GLN A 71 -7.27 9.23 -10.43
C GLN A 71 -7.33 8.60 -9.04
N PRO A 72 -8.53 8.33 -8.50
CA PRO A 72 -8.65 7.74 -7.17
C PRO A 72 -8.02 6.35 -7.09
N ARG A 73 -7.27 6.11 -6.02
CA ARG A 73 -6.58 4.85 -5.70
C ARG A 73 -6.82 4.49 -4.25
N LEU A 74 -6.76 3.20 -3.94
CA LEU A 74 -6.86 2.73 -2.57
C LEU A 74 -5.48 2.23 -2.11
N VAL A 75 -4.87 2.98 -1.20
CA VAL A 75 -3.63 2.58 -0.56
C VAL A 75 -3.98 1.51 0.48
N VAL A 76 -3.61 0.27 0.19
CA VAL A 76 -4.05 -0.91 0.95
C VAL A 76 -3.24 -1.01 2.24
N HIS A 77 -3.96 -1.19 3.34
CA HIS A 77 -3.39 -1.60 4.63
C HIS A 77 -3.53 -3.11 4.82
N ASN A 78 -4.71 -3.67 4.52
CA ASN A 78 -4.92 -5.12 4.52
C ASN A 78 -6.14 -5.49 3.67
N ALA A 79 -6.31 -6.79 3.40
CA ALA A 79 -7.53 -7.33 2.81
C ALA A 79 -7.87 -8.71 3.39
N ARG A 80 -9.14 -9.09 3.29
CA ARG A 80 -9.60 -10.45 3.60
C ARG A 80 -10.68 -10.91 2.65
N GLN A 81 -10.94 -12.21 2.62
CA GLN A 81 -12.11 -12.73 1.94
C GLN A 81 -13.39 -12.28 2.64
N VAL A 82 -14.43 -11.96 1.88
CA VAL A 82 -15.75 -11.66 2.46
C VAL A 82 -16.22 -12.86 3.28
N GLY A 83 -16.54 -12.63 4.56
CA GLY A 83 -16.99 -13.66 5.49
C GLY A 83 -15.87 -14.27 6.36
N ASP A 84 -14.60 -13.99 6.07
CA ASP A 84 -13.49 -14.33 6.97
C ASP A 84 -13.51 -13.37 8.18
N THR A 85 -13.54 -13.90 9.40
CA THR A 85 -13.46 -13.09 10.62
C THR A 85 -12.15 -13.26 11.37
N SER A 86 -11.27 -14.16 10.90
CA SER A 86 -10.00 -14.47 11.54
C SER A 86 -8.94 -13.41 11.27
N ARG A 87 -9.06 -12.67 10.17
CA ARG A 87 -8.16 -11.61 9.75
C ARG A 87 -8.76 -10.24 10.04
N MET A 88 -8.06 -9.46 10.85
CA MET A 88 -8.31 -8.04 11.06
C MET A 88 -7.00 -7.29 10.82
N PRO A 89 -7.03 -6.05 10.29
CA PRO A 89 -5.83 -5.25 10.19
C PRO A 89 -5.25 -5.04 11.60
N GLU A 90 -4.00 -5.46 11.80
CA GLU A 90 -3.24 -5.06 12.98
C GLU A 90 -3.01 -3.55 12.91
N GLN A 91 -3.09 -2.87 14.06
CA GLN A 91 -2.85 -1.44 14.09
C GLN A 91 -1.36 -1.20 13.86
N PRO A 92 -0.98 -0.45 12.81
CA PRO A 92 0.41 -0.04 12.67
C PRO A 92 0.81 0.82 13.88
N ARG A 93 2.12 0.84 14.15
CA ARG A 93 2.71 1.63 15.23
C ARG A 93 2.28 3.10 15.07
N GLU A 94 1.95 3.78 16.17
CA GLU A 94 1.61 5.21 16.09
C GLU A 94 2.78 6.01 15.53
N VAL A 95 2.51 6.74 14.46
CA VAL A 95 3.43 7.66 13.79
C VAL A 95 2.73 9.02 13.70
N CYS A 96 3.43 10.09 14.05
CA CYS A 96 2.88 11.44 14.06
C CYS A 96 3.38 12.25 12.85
N VAL A 97 2.59 13.24 12.44
CA VAL A 97 3.06 14.24 11.46
C VAL A 97 4.26 15.00 12.05
N GLY A 98 5.31 15.16 11.24
CA GLY A 98 6.58 15.76 11.64
C GLY A 98 7.64 14.74 12.03
N ASP A 99 7.25 13.51 12.38
CA ASP A 99 8.19 12.45 12.72
C ASP A 99 9.13 12.13 11.56
N THR A 100 10.38 11.83 11.88
CA THR A 100 11.31 11.23 10.93
C THR A 100 11.34 9.74 11.20
N VAL A 101 10.97 8.94 10.20
CA VAL A 101 10.92 7.49 10.31
C VAL A 101 11.94 6.88 9.35
N THR A 102 12.50 5.74 9.76
CA THR A 102 13.34 4.90 8.90
C THR A 102 12.67 3.54 8.78
N LEU A 103 12.36 3.16 7.55
CA LEU A 103 11.50 2.04 7.20
C LEU A 103 12.21 1.16 6.19
N THR A 104 12.14 -0.15 6.37
CA THR A 104 12.46 -1.10 5.29
C THR A 104 11.21 -1.28 4.45
N ALA A 105 11.21 -0.78 3.21
CA ALA A 105 10.02 -0.72 2.38
C ALA A 105 10.31 -1.08 0.91
N ARG A 106 9.37 -1.80 0.30
CA ARG A 106 9.32 -2.01 -1.15
C ARG A 106 8.76 -0.75 -1.79
N VAL A 107 9.49 -0.16 -2.72
CA VAL A 107 9.05 0.98 -3.53
C VAL A 107 8.40 0.47 -4.81
N THR A 108 7.31 1.09 -5.23
CA THR A 108 6.60 0.81 -6.48
C THR A 108 6.09 2.12 -7.08
N ASN A 109 6.20 2.25 -8.40
CA ASN A 109 5.86 3.46 -9.14
C ASN A 109 4.57 3.22 -9.93
N TYR A 110 3.53 3.97 -9.61
CA TYR A 110 2.24 3.88 -10.26
C TYR A 110 1.95 5.20 -11.00
N ALA A 111 2.11 5.19 -12.32
CA ALA A 111 2.01 6.39 -13.16
C ALA A 111 2.97 7.51 -12.70
N ASP A 112 2.44 8.64 -12.20
CA ASP A 112 3.18 9.82 -11.74
C ASP A 112 3.53 9.79 -10.24
N GLN A 113 3.35 8.63 -9.59
CA GLN A 113 3.38 8.51 -8.15
C GLN A 113 4.27 7.37 -7.68
N GLN A 114 4.98 7.61 -6.58
CA GLN A 114 5.83 6.62 -5.93
C GLN A 114 5.26 6.27 -4.55
N VAL A 115 5.15 4.99 -4.25
CA VAL A 115 4.65 4.50 -2.95
C VAL A 115 5.62 3.50 -2.37
N CYS A 116 5.86 3.58 -1.07
CA CYS A 116 6.60 2.56 -0.33
C CYS A 116 5.66 1.78 0.58
N CYS A 117 5.88 0.47 0.69
CA CYS A 117 5.15 -0.43 1.56
C CYS A 117 6.13 -1.22 2.43
N THR A 118 5.96 -1.16 3.75
CA THR A 118 6.78 -1.88 4.71
C THR A 118 6.30 -3.32 4.92
N ALA A 119 7.15 -4.16 5.51
CA ALA A 119 6.76 -5.53 5.86
C ALA A 119 5.66 -5.60 6.93
N ASP A 120 5.58 -4.60 7.81
CA ASP A 120 4.50 -4.40 8.79
C ASP A 120 3.29 -3.65 8.21
N ARG A 121 3.19 -3.59 6.87
CA ARG A 121 1.99 -3.16 6.12
C ARG A 121 1.64 -1.69 6.27
N GLN A 122 2.62 -0.86 6.61
CA GLN A 122 2.50 0.58 6.50
C GLN A 122 2.83 0.98 5.07
N SER A 123 2.00 1.84 4.51
CA SER A 123 2.17 2.33 3.14
C SER A 123 2.21 3.85 3.15
N TYR A 124 3.20 4.43 2.47
CA TYR A 124 3.39 5.88 2.38
C TYR A 124 3.56 6.30 0.93
N VAL A 125 2.86 7.35 0.55
CA VAL A 125 3.18 8.10 -0.67
C VAL A 125 4.53 8.78 -0.46
N LEU A 126 5.48 8.52 -1.33
CA LEU A 126 6.80 9.15 -1.29
C LEU A 126 6.80 10.43 -2.10
N ILE A 127 7.22 11.53 -1.47
CA ILE A 127 7.48 12.82 -2.13
C ILE A 127 8.97 13.08 -2.10
N GLY A 128 9.60 13.22 -3.26
CA GLY A 128 11.04 13.49 -3.39
C GLY A 128 11.58 12.89 -4.68
N ASP A 129 12.85 12.48 -4.65
CA ASP A 129 13.50 11.85 -5.79
C ASP A 129 12.80 10.55 -6.18
N GLU A 130 12.67 10.34 -7.50
CA GLU A 130 12.18 9.09 -8.06
C GLU A 130 13.20 7.97 -7.82
N LEU A 131 12.73 6.86 -7.28
CA LEU A 131 13.48 5.66 -6.97
C LEU A 131 13.02 4.55 -7.92
N GLU A 132 13.91 3.61 -8.22
CA GLU A 132 13.54 2.40 -8.96
C GLU A 132 12.63 1.48 -8.12
N GLU A 133 11.85 0.62 -8.77
CA GLU A 133 10.95 -0.30 -8.08
C GLU A 133 11.67 -1.49 -7.42
N ARG A 134 12.14 -1.30 -6.17
CA ARG A 134 12.81 -2.36 -5.40
C ARG A 134 12.72 -2.15 -3.89
N LEU A 135 13.43 -2.97 -3.13
CA LEU A 135 13.48 -2.88 -1.67
C LEU A 135 14.50 -1.83 -1.24
N TYR A 136 14.10 -0.94 -0.33
CA TYR A 136 14.93 0.11 0.21
C TYR A 136 14.88 0.14 1.73
N LEU A 137 15.94 0.66 2.33
CA LEU A 137 15.87 1.34 3.61
C LEU A 137 15.55 2.82 3.32
N VAL A 138 14.31 3.21 3.54
CA VAL A 138 13.77 4.56 3.28
C VAL A 138 13.79 5.35 4.58
N SER A 139 14.39 6.53 4.58
CA SER A 139 14.25 7.51 5.66
C SER A 139 13.50 8.73 5.14
N GLY A 140 12.52 9.21 5.91
CA GLY A 140 11.79 10.40 5.52
C GLY A 140 10.97 11.00 6.64
N GLN A 141 10.52 12.23 6.39
CA GLN A 141 9.67 12.97 7.31
C GLN A 141 8.21 12.76 6.94
N VAL A 142 7.40 12.38 7.93
CA VAL A 142 5.96 12.20 7.77
C VAL A 142 5.31 13.57 7.61
N LEU A 143 4.72 13.83 6.46
CA LEU A 143 4.03 15.08 6.14
C LEU A 143 2.53 15.00 6.44
N GLY A 144 1.96 13.81 6.34
CA GLY A 144 0.53 13.58 6.54
C GLY A 144 0.28 12.11 6.86
N LEU A 145 -0.84 11.85 7.53
CA LEU A 145 -1.34 10.50 7.81
C LEU A 145 -2.56 10.14 6.95
N HIS A 146 -3.04 11.12 6.17
CA HIS A 146 -4.27 11.07 5.42
C HIS A 146 -4.08 11.85 4.08
N PRO A 147 -3.60 11.19 3.00
CA PRO A 147 -3.00 9.86 2.99
C PRO A 147 -1.63 9.87 3.68
N PRO A 148 -1.15 8.72 4.19
CA PRO A 148 0.18 8.66 4.77
C PRO A 148 1.20 9.08 3.73
N THR A 149 1.92 10.15 4.02
CA THR A 149 2.80 10.83 3.06
C THR A 149 4.14 11.06 3.72
N LEU A 150 5.20 10.66 3.04
CA LEU A 150 6.56 10.72 3.55
C LEU A 150 7.43 11.52 2.58
N ARG A 151 7.96 12.65 3.03
CA ARG A 151 8.99 13.38 2.30
C ARG A 151 10.27 12.59 2.41
N LEU A 152 10.77 12.12 1.28
CA LEU A 152 12.01 11.38 1.20
C LEU A 152 13.18 12.25 1.68
N ILE A 153 13.95 11.75 2.65
CA ILE A 153 15.21 12.34 3.11
C ILE A 153 16.37 11.51 2.53
N SER A 154 16.26 10.19 2.57
CA SER A 154 17.24 9.29 1.97
C SER A 154 16.62 7.93 1.63
N ALA A 155 17.20 7.24 0.66
CA ALA A 155 16.86 5.86 0.30
C ALA A 155 18.13 5.08 -0.01
N VAL A 156 18.33 3.97 0.69
CA VAL A 156 19.45 3.05 0.41
C VAL A 156 18.86 1.76 -0.16
N SER A 157 19.20 1.45 -1.41
CA SER A 157 18.76 0.20 -2.04
C SER A 157 19.34 -1.00 -1.28
N ILE A 158 18.48 -1.92 -0.87
CA ILE A 158 18.91 -3.19 -0.28
C ILE A 158 19.10 -4.16 -1.45
N SER A 159 20.34 -4.31 -1.91
CA SER A 159 20.67 -5.28 -2.94
C SER A 159 20.66 -6.69 -2.35
N SER A 160 19.93 -7.60 -3.03
CA SER A 160 19.93 -9.04 -2.73
C SER A 160 21.26 -9.69 -3.17
N ASN A 161 22.40 -9.22 -2.68
CA ASN A 161 23.70 -9.86 -2.93
C ASN A 161 24.24 -10.49 -1.64
N SER A 162 23.78 -11.69 -1.37
CA SER A 162 24.56 -12.70 -0.64
C SER A 162 24.14 -14.11 -1.05
N ILE A 163 24.32 -14.43 -2.34
CA ILE A 163 24.82 -15.77 -2.69
C ILE A 163 26.30 -15.56 -2.96
N THR A 164 27.13 -15.73 -1.94
CA THR A 164 28.55 -15.92 -2.15
C THR A 164 28.69 -17.22 -2.94
N GLN A 165 28.86 -17.10 -4.25
CA GLN A 165 29.53 -18.11 -5.04
C GLN A 165 30.92 -18.26 -4.45
N GLN A 166 31.12 -19.26 -3.58
CA GLN A 166 32.38 -19.97 -3.51
C GLN A 166 32.18 -21.27 -4.26
N GLY A 167 32.30 -21.18 -5.58
CA GLY A 167 32.86 -22.28 -6.33
C GLY A 167 34.37 -22.19 -6.19
N GLU A 168 35.02 -23.25 -5.71
CA GLU A 168 36.01 -23.97 -6.51
C GLU A 168 36.42 -25.25 -5.79
N LYS A 169 36.21 -26.36 -6.52
CA LYS A 169 36.78 -27.67 -6.31
C LYS A 169 38.31 -27.61 -6.48
N PRO A 170 39.06 -28.59 -5.95
CA PRO A 170 39.22 -29.87 -6.66
C PRO A 170 38.44 -31.04 -6.06
#